data_AF-A0A142XQY1-F1
#
_entry.id   AF-A0A142XQY1-F1
#
_cell.length_a   1.000
_cell.length_b   1.000
_cell.length_c   1.000
_cell.angle_alpha   90.00
_cell.angle_beta   90.00
_cell.angle_gamma   90.00
#
_symmetry.space_group_name_H-M   'P 1'
#
loop_
_entity.id
_entity.type
_entity.pdbx_description
1 polymer ?
#
loop_
_entity_poly.entity_id
_entity_poly.type
_entity_poly.pdbx_seq_one_letter_code
_entity_poly.pdbx_strand_id
1 'polypeptide(L)'
;MTAFKSLSSSNAICRAAWGRRARAFVLVSFPVALFGCGSATPPGADAVQTSASGPNDPAWVTNRPKLPPPDADRINYDEQTRTLTLYDLPGNDRWMVRMPGEMSGRAITPQHRLPADTELSQVMVYYARPGLKPSAPVSVKQIRDSGNAHSSLAGFR
;
A
#
# COMPACT_ATOMS: atom_id res chain seq x y z
N MET A 1 -16.34 -43.49 19.93
CA MET A 1 -16.19 -43.04 21.33
C MET A 1 -14.70 -42.85 21.60
N THR A 2 -14.33 -41.77 22.29
CA THR A 2 -12.97 -41.25 22.62
C THR A 2 -12.31 -40.43 21.51
N ALA A 3 -11.73 -39.24 21.75
CA ALA A 3 -11.80 -38.31 22.87
C ALA A 3 -11.29 -36.94 22.36
N PHE A 4 -12.01 -35.87 22.68
CA PHE A 4 -11.58 -34.49 22.51
C PHE A 4 -10.38 -34.20 23.40
N LYS A 5 -9.28 -33.67 22.85
CA LYS A 5 -8.21 -33.07 23.65
C LYS A 5 -8.08 -31.59 23.31
N SER A 6 -8.84 -30.81 24.05
CA SER A 6 -8.72 -29.36 24.20
C SER A 6 -7.37 -29.06 24.87
N LEU A 7 -6.53 -28.28 24.20
CA LEU A 7 -5.36 -27.62 24.81
C LEU A 7 -5.52 -26.13 24.59
N SER A 8 -6.20 -25.54 25.58
CA SER A 8 -6.05 -24.16 26.00
C SER A 8 -4.56 -23.87 26.24
N SER A 9 -3.99 -22.91 25.54
CA SER A 9 -2.75 -22.27 25.96
C SER A 9 -2.87 -20.76 25.86
N SER A 10 -3.06 -20.19 27.03
CA SER A 10 -3.05 -18.79 27.37
C SER A 10 -1.70 -18.13 27.08
N ASN A 11 -1.77 -16.79 26.98
CA ASN A 11 -0.73 -15.82 27.32
C ASN A 11 0.47 -15.66 26.38
N ALA A 12 0.58 -14.48 25.78
CA ALA A 12 1.53 -13.48 26.28
C ALA A 12 1.28 -12.13 25.59
N ILE A 13 0.66 -11.22 26.33
CA ILE A 13 0.61 -9.79 26.02
C ILE A 13 2.01 -9.23 26.31
N CYS A 14 2.86 -9.12 25.30
CA CYS A 14 4.10 -8.33 25.39
C CYS A 14 3.81 -6.90 24.91
N ARG A 15 3.26 -6.09 25.82
CA ARG A 15 3.27 -4.63 25.71
C ARG A 15 4.71 -4.13 25.93
N ALA A 16 5.47 -3.98 24.86
CA ALA A 16 6.76 -3.28 24.91
C ALA A 16 6.52 -1.76 24.87
N ALA A 17 6.36 -1.18 26.05
CA ALA A 17 6.40 0.26 26.29
C ALA A 17 7.86 0.73 26.32
N TRP A 18 8.41 1.21 25.19
CA TRP A 18 9.78 1.74 25.17
C TRP A 18 9.81 3.21 24.71
N GLY A 19 10.09 4.08 25.68
CA GLY A 19 11.13 5.10 25.52
C GLY A 19 10.72 6.46 24.96
N ARG A 20 10.02 7.26 25.76
CA ARG A 20 10.15 8.73 25.68
C ARG A 20 11.59 9.10 26.00
N ARG A 21 12.38 9.50 25.00
CA ARG A 21 13.64 10.23 25.21
C ARG A 21 13.44 11.68 24.77
N ALA A 22 12.99 12.49 25.71
CA ALA A 22 13.23 13.91 25.70
C ALA A 22 14.74 14.15 25.84
N ARG A 23 15.35 14.88 24.91
CA ARG A 23 16.66 15.50 25.12
C ARG A 23 16.73 16.87 24.43
N ALA A 24 16.78 17.87 25.31
CA ALA A 24 17.56 19.09 25.25
C ALA A 24 17.34 20.03 24.05
N PHE A 25 16.59 21.09 24.33
CA PHE A 25 16.83 22.42 23.79
C PHE A 25 18.30 22.81 23.98
N VAL A 26 18.98 23.13 22.88
CA VAL A 26 20.21 23.92 22.92
C VAL A 26 19.88 25.22 22.17
N LEU A 27 19.65 26.28 22.96
CA LEU A 27 19.65 27.66 22.49
C LEU A 27 21.09 28.03 22.16
N VAL A 28 21.42 28.15 20.88
CA VAL A 28 22.64 28.86 20.45
C VAL A 28 22.20 30.07 19.65
N SER A 29 22.22 31.21 20.33
CA SER A 29 22.23 32.55 19.73
C SER A 29 23.60 32.79 19.06
N PHE A 30 23.61 32.92 17.73
CA PHE A 30 24.74 33.48 16.98
C PHE A 30 24.30 34.74 16.20
N PRO A 31 25.20 35.74 16.08
CA PRO A 31 24.86 37.09 15.68
C PRO A 31 24.68 37.26 14.17
N VAL A 32 23.94 38.30 13.84
CA VAL A 32 23.73 38.88 12.51
C VAL A 32 25.07 39.24 11.88
N ALA A 33 25.35 38.65 10.71
CA ALA A 33 26.33 39.14 9.76
C ALA A 33 25.65 39.31 8.39
N LEU A 34 25.39 40.57 8.04
CA LEU A 34 25.13 41.05 6.68
C LEU A 34 26.43 40.94 5.89
N PHE A 35 26.42 40.28 4.72
CA PHE A 35 27.06 40.67 3.45
C PHE A 35 26.95 39.49 2.46
N GLY A 36 26.53 39.80 1.24
CA GLY A 36 25.86 38.88 0.33
C GLY A 36 26.75 38.03 -0.59
N CYS A 37 26.09 37.05 -1.20
CA CYS A 37 26.22 36.76 -2.63
C CYS A 37 24.94 36.03 -3.03
N GLY A 38 24.13 36.68 -3.86
CA GLY A 38 22.85 36.15 -4.31
C GLY A 38 23.05 34.93 -5.20
N SER A 39 22.89 33.73 -4.63
CA SER A 39 22.38 32.61 -5.40
C SER A 39 20.87 32.78 -5.46
N ALA A 40 20.41 33.27 -6.61
CA ALA A 40 18.99 33.20 -6.97
C ALA A 40 18.53 31.77 -6.70
N THR A 41 17.75 31.59 -5.63
CA THR A 41 17.06 30.34 -5.39
C THR A 41 16.15 30.18 -6.61
N PRO A 42 16.39 29.22 -7.51
CA PRO A 42 15.44 28.98 -8.58
C PRO A 42 14.10 28.73 -7.89
N PRO A 43 12.97 29.30 -8.39
CA PRO A 43 11.67 28.97 -7.84
C PRO A 43 11.61 27.45 -7.79
N GLY A 44 11.51 26.93 -6.56
CA GLY A 44 11.44 25.50 -6.32
C GLY A 44 10.42 24.99 -7.31
N ALA A 45 10.87 24.13 -8.22
CA ALA A 45 9.98 23.58 -9.21
C ALA A 45 8.82 22.98 -8.42
N ASP A 46 7.71 23.70 -8.40
CA ASP A 46 6.40 23.09 -8.40
C ASP A 46 6.53 22.09 -9.54
N ALA A 47 6.88 20.86 -9.19
CA ALA A 47 6.78 19.74 -10.07
C ALA A 47 5.28 19.67 -10.31
N VAL A 48 4.82 20.47 -11.27
CA VAL A 48 3.61 20.25 -12.01
C VAL A 48 3.83 18.84 -12.49
N GLN A 49 3.27 17.89 -11.74
CA GLN A 49 3.16 16.51 -12.15
C GLN A 49 2.33 16.60 -13.40
N THR A 50 3.00 16.71 -14.55
CA THR A 50 2.36 16.68 -15.85
C THR A 50 1.74 15.30 -15.89
N SER A 51 0.44 15.25 -15.58
CA SER A 51 -0.37 14.04 -15.60
C SER A 51 -0.30 13.51 -17.02
N ALA A 52 0.65 12.61 -17.28
CA ALA A 52 0.82 11.94 -18.55
C ALA A 52 -0.34 10.95 -18.67
N SER A 53 -1.52 11.51 -18.95
CA SER A 53 -2.68 10.79 -19.44
C SER A 53 -2.22 10.18 -20.77
N GLY A 54 -2.25 8.86 -20.86
CA GLY A 54 -1.84 8.17 -22.07
C GLY A 54 -2.70 8.64 -23.24
N PRO A 55 -2.16 8.69 -24.47
CA PRO A 55 -2.91 9.17 -25.64
C PRO A 55 -4.21 8.39 -25.93
N ASN A 56 -4.41 7.24 -25.31
CA ASN A 56 -5.61 6.38 -25.45
C ASN A 56 -6.47 6.30 -24.18
N ASP A 57 -6.24 7.15 -23.18
CA ASP A 57 -7.08 7.15 -21.98
C ASP A 57 -8.42 7.83 -22.26
N PRO A 58 -9.56 7.16 -21.98
CA PRO A 58 -10.85 7.77 -22.21
C PRO A 58 -11.07 8.94 -21.24
N ALA A 59 -11.71 10.01 -21.71
CA ALA A 59 -11.88 11.28 -20.99
C ALA A 59 -12.57 11.15 -19.62
N TRP A 60 -13.29 10.06 -19.37
CA TRP A 60 -13.89 9.80 -18.06
C TRP A 60 -12.88 9.39 -16.98
N VAL A 61 -11.70 8.88 -17.35
CA VAL A 61 -10.62 8.53 -16.41
C VAL A 61 -9.88 9.79 -15.94
N THR A 62 -9.62 10.73 -16.86
CA THR A 62 -8.88 11.97 -16.57
C THR A 62 -9.70 12.99 -15.76
N ASN A 63 -11.02 13.02 -15.95
CA ASN A 63 -11.90 13.95 -15.23
C ASN A 63 -12.29 13.49 -13.81
N ARG A 64 -11.98 12.24 -13.42
CA ARG A 64 -12.35 11.75 -12.09
C ARG A 64 -11.31 12.16 -11.05
N PRO A 65 -11.75 12.63 -9.87
CA PRO A 65 -10.83 12.98 -8.80
C PRO A 65 -10.12 11.76 -8.19
N LYS A 66 -10.59 10.53 -8.48
CA LYS A 66 -10.07 9.27 -7.95
C LYS A 66 -10.23 8.15 -8.97
N LEU A 67 -9.18 7.34 -9.14
CA LEU A 67 -9.24 6.13 -9.97
C LEU A 67 -10.11 5.04 -9.29
N PRO A 68 -10.81 4.21 -10.07
CA PRO A 68 -11.66 3.15 -9.52
C PRO A 68 -10.82 2.15 -8.71
N PRO A 69 -11.38 1.51 -7.67
CA PRO A 69 -10.67 0.46 -6.93
C PRO A 69 -10.24 -0.67 -7.88
N PRO A 70 -9.15 -1.41 -7.55
CA PRO A 70 -8.83 -2.64 -8.24
C PRO A 70 -9.96 -3.66 -8.05
N ASP A 71 -10.17 -4.48 -9.06
CA ASP A 71 -11.15 -5.55 -9.03
C ASP A 71 -10.61 -6.69 -8.16
N ALA A 72 -11.20 -6.86 -6.97
CA ALA A 72 -10.77 -7.87 -6.01
C ALA A 72 -11.00 -9.30 -6.52
N ASP A 73 -11.98 -9.51 -7.40
CA ASP A 73 -12.31 -10.84 -7.94
C ASP A 73 -11.30 -11.30 -8.99
N ARG A 74 -10.54 -10.37 -9.57
CA ARG A 74 -9.47 -10.64 -10.55
C ARG A 74 -8.09 -10.77 -9.93
N ILE A 75 -7.98 -10.56 -8.62
CA ILE A 75 -6.73 -10.73 -7.88
C ILE A 75 -6.84 -12.01 -7.08
N ASN A 76 -5.83 -12.87 -7.19
CA ASN A 76 -5.77 -14.11 -6.42
C ASN A 76 -4.76 -13.98 -5.28
N TYR A 77 -5.09 -14.56 -4.13
CA TYR A 77 -4.17 -14.72 -3.02
C TYR A 77 -4.10 -16.19 -2.62
N ASP A 78 -2.91 -16.78 -2.77
CA ASP A 78 -2.64 -18.14 -2.31
C ASP A 78 -2.09 -18.10 -0.88
N GLU A 79 -2.86 -18.64 0.08
CA GLU A 79 -2.47 -18.68 1.49
C GLU A 79 -1.26 -19.60 1.75
N GLN A 80 -1.06 -20.64 0.95
CA GLN A 80 0.02 -21.61 1.16
C GLN A 80 1.37 -21.00 0.78
N THR A 81 1.45 -20.35 -0.38
CA THR A 81 2.69 -19.70 -0.85
C THR A 81 2.82 -18.26 -0.38
N ARG A 82 1.72 -17.67 0.10
CA ARG A 82 1.54 -16.24 0.44
C ARG A 82 1.81 -15.33 -0.75
N THR A 83 1.38 -15.77 -1.93
CA THR A 83 1.61 -15.06 -3.19
C THR A 83 0.34 -14.36 -3.64
N LEU A 84 0.45 -13.06 -3.89
CA LEU A 84 -0.53 -12.27 -4.62
C LEU A 84 -0.27 -12.40 -6.12
N THR A 85 -1.30 -12.75 -6.87
CA THR A 85 -1.29 -12.77 -8.33
C THR A 85 -2.25 -11.72 -8.84
N LEU A 86 -1.70 -10.71 -9.49
CA LEU A 86 -2.39 -9.52 -9.97
C LEU A 86 -2.57 -9.61 -11.48
N TYR A 87 -3.68 -9.08 -12.00
CA TYR A 87 -3.90 -8.98 -13.43
C TYR A 87 -3.04 -7.87 -14.05
N ASP A 88 -2.81 -7.95 -15.37
CA ASP A 88 -2.06 -6.93 -16.09
C ASP A 88 -2.85 -5.62 -16.18
N LEU A 89 -2.20 -4.54 -15.76
CA LEU A 89 -2.77 -3.20 -15.88
C LEU A 89 -2.53 -2.65 -17.29
N PRO A 90 -3.47 -1.89 -17.85
CA PRO A 90 -3.26 -1.22 -19.12
C PRO A 90 -2.27 -0.05 -19.00
N GLY A 91 -1.50 0.20 -20.05
CA GLY A 91 -0.64 1.37 -20.16
C GLY A 91 0.58 1.32 -19.23
N ASN A 92 0.92 2.46 -18.62
CA ASN A 92 2.08 2.64 -17.75
C ASN A 92 1.72 2.54 -16.25
N ASP A 93 0.61 1.88 -15.95
CA ASP A 93 0.13 1.75 -14.58
C ASP A 93 0.96 0.72 -13.82
N ARG A 94 1.20 0.98 -12.54
CA ARG A 94 1.98 0.10 -11.68
C ARG A 94 1.18 -0.34 -10.48
N TRP A 95 1.31 -1.62 -10.15
CA TRP A 95 0.82 -2.16 -8.89
C TRP A 95 1.64 -1.66 -7.73
N MET A 96 0.95 -1.30 -6.66
CA MET A 96 1.52 -0.78 -5.43
C MET A 96 0.99 -1.59 -4.25
N VAL A 97 1.88 -1.96 -3.33
CA VAL A 97 1.50 -2.57 -2.04
C VAL A 97 1.93 -1.66 -0.92
N ARG A 98 1.04 -1.39 0.03
CA ARG A 98 1.38 -0.68 1.27
C ARG A 98 1.30 -1.65 2.43
N MET A 99 2.45 -1.86 3.06
CA MET A 99 2.61 -2.71 4.24
C MET A 99 2.18 -1.97 5.52
N PRO A 100 1.87 -2.70 6.61
CA PRO A 100 1.60 -2.07 7.90
C PRO A 100 2.78 -1.22 8.37
N GLY A 101 2.50 0.01 8.81
CA GLY A 101 3.50 0.98 9.26
C GLY A 101 4.14 1.81 8.14
N GLU A 102 3.88 1.52 6.87
CA GLU A 102 4.37 2.33 5.75
C GLU A 102 3.43 3.49 5.42
N MET A 103 3.99 4.68 5.22
CA MET A 103 3.22 5.86 4.81
C MET A 103 2.83 5.80 3.33
N SER A 104 3.66 5.16 2.49
CA SER A 104 3.49 5.05 1.05
C SER A 104 3.64 3.60 0.61
N GLY A 105 2.89 3.18 -0.42
CA GLY A 105 3.11 1.87 -1.01
C GLY A 105 4.38 1.80 -1.86
N ARG A 106 4.84 0.58 -2.09
CA ARG A 106 5.99 0.21 -2.93
C ARG A 106 5.49 -0.42 -4.22
N ALA A 107 6.18 -0.16 -5.33
CA ALA A 107 5.87 -0.79 -6.60
C ALA A 107 6.20 -2.29 -6.53
N ILE A 108 5.31 -3.12 -7.09
CA ILE A 108 5.47 -4.58 -7.09
C ILE A 108 5.22 -5.17 -8.47
N THR A 109 5.73 -6.39 -8.67
CA THR A 109 5.47 -7.22 -9.84
C THR A 109 4.08 -7.87 -9.75
N PRO A 110 3.50 -8.32 -10.89
CA PRO A 110 2.20 -8.99 -10.90
C PRO A 110 2.13 -10.23 -10.00
N GLN A 111 3.25 -10.93 -9.82
CA GLN A 111 3.40 -11.95 -8.78
C GLN A 111 4.23 -11.37 -7.63
N HIS A 112 3.64 -11.26 -6.45
CA HIS A 112 4.31 -10.69 -5.28
C HIS A 112 4.07 -11.53 -4.03
N ARG A 113 5.15 -11.95 -3.37
CA ARG A 113 5.08 -12.73 -2.15
C ARG A 113 5.05 -11.83 -0.91
N LEU A 114 4.07 -12.03 -0.04
CA LEU A 114 3.95 -11.31 1.22
C LEU A 114 4.80 -11.96 2.32
N PRO A 115 5.35 -11.17 3.26
CA PRO A 115 6.07 -11.71 4.42
C PRO A 115 5.16 -12.55 5.34
N ALA A 116 5.76 -13.53 6.02
CA ALA A 116 5.04 -14.50 6.87
C ALA A 116 4.33 -13.88 8.09
N ASP A 117 4.86 -12.79 8.63
CA ASP A 117 4.31 -12.22 9.87
C ASP A 117 3.38 -11.03 9.63
N THR A 118 2.92 -10.84 8.38
CA THR A 118 2.10 -9.68 8.02
C THR A 118 0.60 -9.97 8.15
N GLU A 119 -0.12 -9.07 8.83
CA GLU A 119 -1.58 -9.11 8.96
C GLU A 119 -2.26 -8.66 7.65
N LEU A 120 -3.02 -9.57 7.02
CA LEU A 120 -3.63 -9.34 5.69
C LEU A 120 -4.67 -8.21 5.65
N SER A 121 -5.28 -7.88 6.79
CA SER A 121 -6.24 -6.78 6.94
C SER A 121 -5.58 -5.40 6.79
N GLN A 122 -4.27 -5.33 7.09
CA GLN A 122 -3.50 -4.09 7.09
C GLN A 122 -2.68 -3.90 5.79
N VAL A 123 -2.49 -4.97 5.03
CA VAL A 123 -1.86 -4.90 3.71
C VAL A 123 -2.85 -4.38 2.69
N MET A 124 -2.49 -3.27 2.06
CA MET A 124 -3.34 -2.59 1.07
C MET A 124 -2.72 -2.71 -0.31
N VAL A 125 -3.49 -3.20 -1.27
CA VAL A 125 -3.13 -3.27 -2.69
C VAL A 125 -3.89 -2.19 -3.44
N TYR A 126 -3.19 -1.45 -4.28
CA TYR A 126 -3.77 -0.45 -5.18
C TYR A 126 -2.88 -0.32 -6.41
N TYR A 127 -3.33 0.43 -7.40
CA TYR A 127 -2.51 0.77 -8.55
C TYR A 127 -2.36 2.27 -8.67
N ALA A 128 -1.26 2.72 -9.25
CA ALA A 128 -0.99 4.13 -9.46
C ALA A 128 -0.52 4.33 -10.89
N ARG A 129 -1.07 5.36 -11.53
CA ARG A 129 -0.60 5.85 -12.82
C ARG A 129 0.41 6.98 -12.59
N PRO A 130 1.60 6.97 -13.22
CA PRO A 130 2.56 8.06 -13.12
C PRO A 130 1.91 9.42 -13.46
N GLY A 131 2.08 10.41 -12.60
CA GLY A 131 1.48 11.74 -12.76
C GLY A 131 0.00 11.83 -12.40
N LEU A 132 -0.65 10.73 -12.03
CA LEU A 132 -2.05 10.72 -11.57
C LEU A 132 -2.15 10.22 -10.13
N LYS A 133 -3.34 10.40 -9.54
CA LYS A 133 -3.65 9.95 -8.19
C LYS A 133 -3.77 8.42 -8.13
N PRO A 134 -3.39 7.79 -7.00
CA PRO A 134 -3.57 6.34 -6.81
C PRO A 134 -5.06 5.96 -6.78
N SER A 135 -5.35 4.70 -7.12
CA SER A 135 -6.69 4.14 -6.96
C SER A 135 -7.09 3.94 -5.50
N ALA A 136 -8.38 3.70 -5.29
CA ALA A 136 -8.86 3.27 -3.98
C ALA A 136 -8.19 1.95 -3.58
N PRO A 137 -7.63 1.84 -2.37
CA PRO A 137 -6.98 0.61 -1.92
C PRO A 137 -7.99 -0.47 -1.56
N VAL A 138 -7.58 -1.72 -1.76
CA VAL A 138 -8.29 -2.94 -1.33
C VAL A 138 -7.36 -3.74 -0.41
N SER A 139 -7.90 -4.29 0.67
CA SER A 139 -7.10 -5.10 1.59
C SER A 139 -6.86 -6.51 1.05
N VAL A 140 -5.72 -7.13 1.37
CA VAL A 140 -5.46 -8.53 1.00
C VAL A 140 -6.45 -9.49 1.64
N LYS A 141 -6.92 -9.17 2.85
CA LYS A 141 -8.04 -9.90 3.48
C LYS A 141 -9.28 -9.89 2.58
N GLN A 142 -9.67 -8.74 2.06
CA GLN A 142 -10.84 -8.62 1.17
C GLN A 142 -10.66 -9.43 -0.12
N ILE A 143 -9.47 -9.40 -0.73
CA ILE A 143 -9.12 -10.18 -1.93
C ILE A 143 -9.27 -11.69 -1.67
N ARG A 144 -8.76 -12.16 -0.52
CA ARG A 144 -8.91 -13.57 -0.14
C ARG A 144 -10.39 -13.93 0.04
N ASP A 145 -11.12 -13.09 0.76
CA ASP A 145 -12.51 -13.36 1.12
C ASP A 145 -13.40 -13.37 -0.15
N SER A 146 -13.07 -12.58 -1.19
CA SER A 146 -13.78 -12.57 -2.48
C SER A 146 -13.45 -13.78 -3.38
N GLY A 147 -12.19 -14.23 -3.38
CA GLY A 147 -11.78 -15.44 -4.12
C GLY A 147 -12.51 -16.71 -3.64
N ASN A 148 -12.74 -16.84 -2.33
CA ASN A 148 -13.40 -18.01 -1.73
C ASN A 148 -14.88 -18.15 -2.13
N ALA A 149 -15.59 -17.04 -2.38
CA ALA A 149 -17.01 -17.05 -2.74
C ALA A 149 -17.28 -17.80 -4.05
N HIS A 150 -16.28 -17.84 -4.95
CA HIS A 150 -16.40 -18.47 -6.27
C HIS A 150 -16.11 -19.98 -6.24
N SER A 151 -15.34 -20.47 -5.26
CA SER A 151 -15.00 -21.90 -5.15
C SER A 151 -16.17 -22.76 -4.64
N SER A 152 -17.13 -22.18 -3.92
CA SER A 152 -18.26 -22.92 -3.34
C SER A 152 -19.35 -23.31 -4.35
N LEU A 153 -19.39 -22.69 -5.54
CA LEU A 153 -20.39 -23.01 -6.58
C LEU A 153 -19.99 -24.19 -7.48
N ALA A 154 -18.72 -24.57 -7.50
CA ALA A 154 -18.22 -25.67 -8.34
C ALA A 154 -18.40 -27.08 -7.71
N GLY A 155 -18.86 -27.16 -6.46
CA GLY A 155 -18.97 -28.41 -5.69
C GLY A 155 -20.37 -29.05 -5.61
N PHE A 156 -21.40 -28.45 -6.21
CA PHE A 156 -22.74 -29.06 -6.30
C PHE A 156 -22.83 -29.92 -7.57
N ARG A 157 -22.33 -31.16 -7.50
CA ARG A 157 -22.66 -32.24 -8.44
C ARG A 157 -22.87 -33.53 -7.69
#